data_AF-A0A450T927-F1
#
_entry.id   AF-A0A450T927-F1
#
_cell.length_a   1.000
_cell.length_b   1.000
_cell.length_c   1.000
_cell.angle_alpha   90.00
_cell.angle_beta   90.00
_cell.angle_gamma   90.00
#
_symmetry.space_group_name_H-M   'P 1'
#
loop_
_entity.id
_entity.type
_entity.pdbx_description
1 polymer ?
#
loop_
_entity_poly.entity_id
_entity_poly.type
_entity_poly.pdbx_seq_one_letter_code
_entity_poly.pdbx_strand_id
1 'polypeptide(L)'
;MDSKSISPGARFSADESRILTWSGDNTARLWDFGVDYDFPVAHLPLQVEVMTGTSMNDIGAVRTLRAEEWKRKKEAYERIAEDHAAKCRYKKANLYLQGKR
;
A
#
# COMPACT_ATOMS: atom_id res chain seq x y z
N MET A 1 -0.20 36.19 18.54
CA MET A 1 0.66 35.17 17.90
C MET A 1 -0.29 34.15 17.29
N ASP A 2 -0.52 34.26 15.99
CA ASP A 2 -1.43 33.37 15.27
C ASP A 2 -0.79 31.98 15.18
N SER A 3 -1.27 31.04 16.00
CA SER A 3 -0.98 29.64 15.78
C SER A 3 -1.71 29.24 14.50
N LYS A 4 -0.98 29.16 13.39
CA LYS A 4 -1.50 28.65 12.13
C LYS A 4 -1.88 27.19 12.36
N SER A 5 -3.16 26.95 12.65
CA SER A 5 -3.69 25.61 12.86
C SER A 5 -3.54 24.85 11.55
N ILE A 6 -2.66 23.84 11.54
CA ILE A 6 -2.51 22.94 10.40
C ILE A 6 -3.75 22.06 10.38
N SER A 7 -4.67 22.33 9.45
CA SER A 7 -5.79 21.44 9.20
C SER A 7 -5.27 20.15 8.58
N PRO A 8 -5.65 18.96 9.10
CA PRO A 8 -5.29 17.68 8.49
C PRO A 8 -5.73 17.61 7.03
N GLY A 9 -4.98 16.88 6.21
CA GLY A 9 -5.32 16.72 4.80
C GLY A 9 -4.52 15.65 4.10
N ALA A 10 -4.87 15.44 2.83
CA ALA A 10 -4.21 14.50 1.94
C ALA A 10 -4.09 15.07 0.53
N ARG A 11 -3.06 14.64 -0.23
CA ARG A 11 -2.86 15.02 -1.63
C ARG A 11 -2.14 13.90 -2.40
N PHE A 12 -2.55 13.68 -3.65
CA PHE A 12 -1.83 12.80 -4.58
C PHE A 12 -0.62 13.52 -5.21
N SER A 13 0.44 12.77 -5.52
CA SER A 13 1.46 13.22 -6.46
C SER A 13 0.86 13.38 -7.86
N ALA A 14 1.50 14.19 -8.71
CA ALA A 14 0.98 14.49 -10.05
C ALA A 14 0.91 13.26 -10.97
N ASP A 15 1.77 12.28 -10.74
CA ASP A 15 1.82 11.00 -11.45
C ASP A 15 0.95 9.92 -10.81
N GLU A 16 0.21 10.25 -9.74
CA GLU A 16 -0.62 9.30 -9.00
C GLU A 16 0.16 8.03 -8.61
N SER A 17 1.40 8.19 -8.13
CA SER A 17 2.18 7.08 -7.56
C SER A 17 2.32 7.18 -6.04
N ARG A 18 2.01 8.35 -5.45
CA ARG A 18 2.16 8.62 -4.01
C ARG A 18 1.00 9.42 -3.42
N ILE A 19 0.73 9.17 -2.14
CA ILE A 19 -0.20 9.97 -1.33
C ILE A 19 0.60 10.64 -0.22
N LEU A 20 0.49 11.96 -0.10
CA LEU A 20 0.96 12.71 1.06
C LEU A 20 -0.22 12.93 2.00
N THR A 21 -0.11 12.50 3.25
CA THR A 21 -1.06 12.82 4.32
C THR A 21 -0.36 13.66 5.39
N TRP A 22 -1.03 14.66 5.94
CA TRP A 22 -0.52 15.44 7.07
C TRP A 22 -1.59 15.66 8.14
N SER A 23 -1.15 15.86 9.37
CA SER A 23 -2.01 15.96 10.56
C SER A 23 -1.64 17.18 11.40
N GLY A 24 -2.58 17.61 12.25
CA GLY A 24 -2.37 18.68 13.23
C GLY A 24 -1.41 18.30 14.37
N ASP A 25 -1.06 17.01 14.49
CA ASP A 25 -0.01 16.51 15.38
C ASP A 25 1.42 16.76 14.86
N ASN A 26 1.55 17.59 13.81
CA ASN A 26 2.80 17.95 13.16
C ASN A 26 3.50 16.76 12.48
N THR A 27 2.75 15.70 12.15
CA THR A 27 3.25 14.57 11.35
C THR A 27 2.78 14.68 9.90
N ALA A 28 3.67 14.29 8.99
CA ALA A 28 3.36 14.03 7.60
C ALA A 28 3.86 12.63 7.23
N ARG A 29 3.08 11.89 6.45
CA ARG A 29 3.42 10.56 5.95
C ARG A 29 3.27 10.55 4.44
N LEU A 30 4.26 9.95 3.77
CA LEU A 30 4.23 9.71 2.33
C LEU A 30 4.03 8.22 2.10
N TRP A 31 3.01 7.88 1.33
CA TRP A 31 2.64 6.52 1.00
C TRP A 31 2.96 6.27 -0.47
N ASP A 32 3.70 5.21 -0.77
CA ASP A 32 3.95 4.75 -2.15
C ASP A 32 2.87 3.71 -2.50
N PHE A 33 2.23 3.86 -3.66
CA PHE A 33 1.13 3.01 -4.11
C PHE A 33 1.31 2.42 -5.51
N GLY A 34 2.55 2.38 -6.01
CA GLY A 34 2.85 1.73 -7.28
C GLY A 34 2.28 0.30 -7.31
N VAL A 35 1.35 0.05 -8.24
CA VAL A 35 0.86 -1.30 -8.49
C VAL A 35 2.00 -2.08 -9.12
N ASP A 36 2.35 -3.21 -8.49
CA ASP A 36 3.34 -4.12 -9.05
C ASP A 36 2.66 -4.92 -10.15
N TYR A 37 2.78 -4.45 -11.39
CA TYR A 37 2.25 -5.15 -12.56
C TYR A 37 2.99 -6.48 -12.84
N ASP A 38 4.15 -6.73 -12.22
CA ASP A 38 4.82 -8.04 -12.24
C ASP A 38 4.21 -8.99 -11.19
N PHE A 39 3.57 -8.48 -10.13
CA PHE A 39 2.88 -9.31 -9.15
C PHE A 39 1.69 -10.05 -9.80
N PRO A 40 1.41 -11.32 -9.43
CA PRO A 40 0.36 -12.07 -10.08
C PRO A 40 -0.99 -11.35 -9.99
N VAL A 41 -1.60 -11.04 -11.14
CA VAL A 41 -2.84 -10.24 -11.26
C VAL A 41 -3.97 -10.78 -10.38
N ALA A 42 -4.04 -12.11 -10.22
CA ALA A 42 -5.01 -12.78 -9.36
C ALA A 42 -4.91 -12.39 -7.87
N HIS A 43 -3.80 -11.79 -7.44
CA HIS A 43 -3.54 -11.37 -6.07
C HIS A 43 -3.53 -9.85 -5.89
N LEU A 44 -3.83 -9.06 -6.93
CA LEU A 44 -3.97 -7.59 -6.81
C LEU A 44 -4.95 -7.15 -5.72
N PRO A 45 -6.12 -7.80 -5.50
CA PRO A 45 -6.98 -7.44 -4.38
C PRO A 45 -6.26 -7.55 -3.03
N LEU A 46 -5.49 -8.62 -2.82
CA LEU A 46 -4.72 -8.81 -1.59
C LEU A 46 -3.67 -7.70 -1.40
N GLN A 47 -2.97 -7.31 -2.47
CA GLN A 47 -2.02 -6.20 -2.41
C GLN A 47 -2.70 -4.90 -1.98
N VAL A 48 -3.83 -4.56 -2.60
CA VAL A 48 -4.61 -3.36 -2.25
C VAL A 48 -5.05 -3.42 -0.79
N GLU A 49 -5.64 -4.53 -0.35
CA GLU A 49 -6.12 -4.68 1.02
C GLU A 49 -5.01 -4.53 2.08
N VAL A 50 -3.83 -5.09 1.83
CA VAL A 50 -2.67 -4.95 2.72
C VAL A 50 -2.16 -3.51 2.73
N MET A 51 -2.10 -2.87 1.55
CA MET A 51 -1.58 -1.52 1.41
C MET A 51 -2.49 -0.47 2.06
N THR A 52 -3.80 -0.59 1.89
CA THR A 52 -4.79 0.38 2.40
C THR A 52 -5.29 0.05 3.80
N GLY A 53 -5.00 -1.15 4.32
CA GLY A 53 -5.56 -1.58 5.61
C GLY A 53 -7.08 -1.76 5.56
N THR A 54 -7.65 -1.98 4.39
CA THR A 54 -9.09 -2.16 4.18
C THR A 54 -9.40 -3.48 3.48
N SER A 55 -10.65 -3.91 3.53
CA SER A 55 -11.18 -5.02 2.74
C SER A 55 -12.37 -4.53 1.93
N MET A 56 -12.50 -5.02 0.71
CA MET A 56 -13.62 -4.74 -0.17
C MET A 56 -14.29 -6.06 -0.54
N ASN A 57 -15.62 -6.13 -0.40
CA ASN A 57 -16.37 -7.28 -0.87
C ASN A 57 -16.77 -7.12 -2.36
N ASP A 58 -17.40 -8.14 -2.94
CA ASP A 58 -17.72 -8.21 -4.38
C ASP A 58 -18.72 -7.13 -4.85
N ILE A 59 -19.40 -6.46 -3.93
CA ILE A 59 -20.33 -5.35 -4.22
C ILE A 59 -19.70 -3.97 -3.97
N GLY A 60 -18.39 -3.91 -3.68
CA GLY A 60 -17.64 -2.67 -3.49
C GLY A 60 -17.75 -2.06 -2.09
N ALA A 61 -18.35 -2.75 -1.11
CA ALA A 61 -18.42 -2.25 0.25
C ALA A 61 -17.04 -2.37 0.93
N VAL A 62 -16.52 -1.22 1.40
CA VAL A 62 -15.21 -1.12 2.04
C VAL A 62 -15.34 -1.13 3.56
N ARG A 63 -14.50 -1.91 4.23
CA ARG A 63 -14.31 -1.86 5.70
C ARG A 63 -12.85 -1.80 6.07
N THR A 64 -12.54 -1.27 7.26
CA THR A 64 -11.21 -1.39 7.85
C THR A 64 -10.91 -2.83 8.28
N LEU A 65 -9.66 -3.25 8.08
CA LEU A 65 -9.15 -4.51 8.58
C LEU A 65 -8.85 -4.39 10.08
N ARG A 66 -9.13 -5.47 10.83
CA ARG A 66 -8.58 -5.59 12.18
C ARG A 66 -7.09 -5.89 12.12
N ALA A 67 -6.36 -5.55 13.18
CA ALA A 67 -4.90 -5.72 13.21
C ALA A 67 -4.47 -7.18 12.93
N GLU A 68 -5.18 -8.16 13.49
CA GLU A 68 -4.88 -9.60 13.33
C GLU A 68 -5.22 -10.10 11.92
N GLU A 69 -6.24 -9.51 11.29
CA GLU A 69 -6.62 -9.85 9.91
C GLU A 69 -5.60 -9.26 8.93
N TRP A 70 -5.23 -8.00 9.14
CA TRP A 70 -4.20 -7.32 8.34
C TRP A 70 -2.86 -8.04 8.43
N LYS A 71 -2.43 -8.47 9.63
CA LYS A 71 -1.19 -9.25 9.81
C LYS A 71 -1.20 -10.54 8.98
N ARG A 72 -2.29 -11.31 9.04
CA ARG A 72 -2.44 -12.55 8.25
C ARG A 72 -2.41 -12.28 6.74
N LYS A 73 -3.11 -11.23 6.28
CA LYS A 73 -3.10 -10.84 4.86
C LYS A 73 -1.71 -10.37 4.42
N LYS A 74 -1.00 -9.63 5.27
CA LYS A 74 0.37 -9.18 5.02
C LYS A 74 1.33 -10.36 4.89
N GLU A 75 1.26 -11.34 5.78
CA GLU A 75 2.06 -12.57 5.69
C GLU A 75 1.77 -13.35 4.40
N ALA A 76 0.50 -13.43 3.98
CA ALA A 76 0.13 -14.06 2.72
C ALA A 76 0.69 -13.31 1.50
N TYR A 77 0.60 -11.97 1.52
CA TYR A 77 1.18 -11.11 0.49
C TYR A 77 2.71 -11.30 0.39
N GLU A 78 3.43 -11.24 1.52
CA GLU A 78 4.88 -11.41 1.56
C GLU A 78 5.31 -12.77 1.00
N ARG A 79 4.60 -13.85 1.36
CA ARG A 79 4.87 -15.21 0.84
C ARG A 79 4.70 -15.29 -0.68
N ILE A 80 3.61 -14.74 -1.21
CA ILE A 80 3.33 -14.77 -2.66
C ILE A 80 4.37 -13.93 -3.40
N ALA A 81 4.71 -12.76 -2.86
CA ALA A 81 5.69 -11.87 -3.46
C ALA A 81 7.09 -12.50 -3.48
N GLU A 82 7.47 -13.25 -2.43
CA GLU A 82 8.72 -14.01 -2.39
C GLU A 82 8.76 -15.15 -3.41
N ASP A 83 7.70 -15.96 -3.49
CA ASP A 83 7.63 -17.06 -4.46
C ASP A 83 7.68 -16.53 -5.91
N HIS A 84 6.99 -15.43 -6.19
CA HIS A 84 7.04 -14.77 -7.49
C HIS A 84 8.44 -14.22 -7.78
N ALA A 85 9.04 -13.49 -6.85
CA ALA A 85 10.38 -12.93 -7.01
C ALA A 85 11.45 -14.01 -7.23
N ALA A 86 11.30 -15.20 -6.63
CA ALA A 86 12.20 -16.33 -6.84
C ALA A 86 12.16 -16.86 -8.28
N LYS A 87 10.98 -16.86 -8.91
CA LYS A 87 10.72 -17.34 -10.27
C LYS A 87 10.81 -16.24 -11.34
N CYS A 88 10.92 -14.98 -10.93
CA CYS A 88 10.90 -13.83 -11.83
C CYS A 88 12.10 -13.82 -12.80
N ARG A 89 11.80 -13.73 -14.09
CA ARG A 89 12.80 -13.62 -15.17
C ARG A 89 13.54 -12.29 -15.16
N TYR A 90 12.89 -11.21 -14.71
CA TYR A 90 13.40 -9.84 -14.78
C TYR A 90 13.57 -9.22 -13.38
N LYS A 91 14.43 -9.82 -12.55
CA LYS A 91 14.65 -9.39 -11.14
C LYS A 91 14.91 -7.89 -10.93
N LYS A 92 15.54 -7.22 -11.90
CA LYS A 92 15.81 -5.77 -11.82
C LYS A 92 14.54 -4.92 -11.88
N ALA A 93 13.48 -5.40 -12.51
CA ALA A 93 12.20 -4.71 -12.66
C ALA A 93 11.17 -5.09 -11.58
N ASN A 94 11.47 -6.09 -10.75
CA ASN A 94 10.54 -6.58 -9.72
C ASN A 94 10.46 -5.58 -8.55
N LEU A 95 9.29 -4.98 -8.34
CA LEU A 95 9.12 -3.90 -7.35
C LEU A 95 9.21 -4.40 -5.91
N TYR A 96 8.79 -5.64 -5.63
CA TYR A 96 8.96 -6.26 -4.32
C TYR A 96 10.43 -6.33 -3.88
N LEU A 97 11.34 -6.69 -4.80
CA LEU A 97 12.78 -6.70 -4.53
C LEU A 97 13.37 -5.29 -4.38
N GLN A 98 12.82 -4.29 -5.04
CA GLN A 98 13.29 -2.90 -4.93
C GLN A 98 12.90 -2.25 -3.59
N GLY A 99 11.69 -2.53 -3.08
CA GLY A 99 11.19 -1.98 -1.82
C GLY A 99 11.77 -2.61 -0.55
N LYS A 100 12.48 -3.74 -0.64
CA LYS A 100 13.17 -4.39 0.48
C LYS A 100 14.60 -3.85 0.75
N ARG A 101 15.09 -2.88 -0.03
CA ARG A 101 16.44 -2.31 0.11
C ARG A 101 16.51 -1.15 1.09
#